data_AF-A0A523AKZ8-F1
#
_entry.id   AF-A0A523AKZ8-F1
#
_cell.length_a   1.000
_cell.length_b   1.000
_cell.length_c   1.000
_cell.angle_alpha   90.00
_cell.angle_beta   90.00
_cell.angle_gamma   90.00
#
_symmetry.space_group_name_H-M   'P 1'
#
loop_
_entity.id
_entity.type
_entity.pdbx_description
1 polymer ?
#
loop_
_entity_poly.entity_id
_entity_poly.type
_entity_poly.pdbx_seq_one_letter_code
_entity_poly.pdbx_strand_id
1 'polypeptide(L)'
;MVRLSAVIEALSEMLSGRTVVSKEELERKAIRSALKVLGLKMSGFTEEDLKEVVLSLIETPISIRSAHFPEKILIDGVQFYHLHTKRPDIRELEIAYAEYIKSKSFLERLGNTMLSADKFFEEYRQEGYFLRFYEADKRYAVFFSTITDLGEDSGLHLQLASEFDGEYVVIVQTEEKPDEFVKFFKLHSEEFKRGNTKVWVANPEEWTIDPFIGYPRDLKLLKRFKNPKTASQIESLWRGKVEEID
;
A
#
# COMPACT_ATOMS: atom_id res chain seq x y z
N MET A 1 -15.59 -7.18 16.09
CA MET A 1 -16.11 -7.87 14.89
C MET A 1 -15.73 -7.04 13.68
N VAL A 2 -14.78 -7.52 12.87
CA VAL A 2 -14.33 -6.84 11.65
C VAL A 2 -15.50 -6.80 10.66
N ARG A 3 -15.75 -5.66 10.03
CA ARG A 3 -16.84 -5.50 9.05
C ARG A 3 -16.39 -5.96 7.67
N LEU A 4 -16.14 -7.27 7.51
CA LEU A 4 -15.66 -7.83 6.24
C LEU A 4 -16.59 -7.51 5.06
N SER A 5 -17.91 -7.49 5.28
CA SER A 5 -18.87 -7.08 4.26
C SER A 5 -18.63 -5.67 3.73
N ALA A 6 -18.27 -4.71 4.59
CA ALA A 6 -17.98 -3.34 4.17
C ALA A 6 -16.65 -3.25 3.39
N VAL A 7 -15.65 -4.08 3.76
CA VAL A 7 -14.41 -4.20 3.00
C VAL A 7 -14.67 -4.78 1.61
N ILE A 8 -15.51 -5.81 1.50
CA ILE A 8 -15.94 -6.41 0.23
C ILE A 8 -16.68 -5.39 -0.65
N GLU A 9 -17.56 -4.58 -0.05
CA GLU A 9 -18.27 -3.51 -0.77
C GLU A 9 -17.30 -2.44 -1.30
N ALA A 10 -16.34 -1.99 -0.48
CA ALA A 10 -15.32 -1.03 -0.89
C ALA A 10 -14.39 -1.60 -1.98
N LEU A 11 -14.01 -2.87 -1.88
CA LEU A 11 -13.23 -3.56 -2.90
C LEU A 11 -14.01 -3.66 -4.23
N SER A 12 -15.29 -4.01 -4.15
CA SER A 12 -16.17 -4.10 -5.33
C SER A 12 -16.35 -2.74 -6.01
N GLU A 13 -16.43 -1.66 -5.23
CA GLU A 13 -16.43 -0.29 -5.74
C GLU A 13 -15.12 0.04 -6.47
N MET A 14 -13.97 -0.32 -5.88
CA MET A 14 -12.66 -0.08 -6.49
C MET A 14 -12.41 -0.93 -7.76
N LEU A 15 -13.14 -2.04 -7.90
CA LEU A 15 -13.13 -2.90 -9.08
C LEU A 15 -14.27 -2.56 -10.07
N SER A 16 -15.02 -1.49 -9.83
CA SER A 16 -16.14 -1.11 -10.70
C SER A 16 -15.67 -0.94 -12.15
N GLY A 17 -16.40 -1.55 -13.08
CA GLY A 17 -16.06 -1.56 -14.51
C GLY A 17 -15.02 -2.61 -14.93
N ARG A 18 -14.36 -3.30 -13.99
CA ARG A 18 -13.45 -4.41 -14.32
C ARG A 18 -14.24 -5.65 -14.74
N THR A 19 -13.77 -6.32 -15.77
CA THR A 19 -14.33 -7.60 -16.25
C THR A 19 -13.46 -8.79 -15.88
N VAL A 20 -12.16 -8.56 -15.68
CA VAL A 20 -11.14 -9.57 -15.38
C VAL A 20 -10.10 -9.01 -14.39
N VAL A 21 -9.67 -9.86 -13.46
CA VAL A 21 -8.76 -9.55 -12.35
C VAL A 21 -7.85 -10.75 -12.04
N SER A 22 -6.71 -10.54 -11.38
CA SER A 22 -5.90 -11.61 -10.79
C SER A 22 -6.14 -11.71 -9.29
N LYS A 23 -5.74 -12.84 -8.66
CA LYS A 23 -5.84 -13.00 -7.20
C LYS A 23 -4.97 -11.98 -6.47
N GLU A 24 -3.78 -11.72 -6.99
CA GLU A 24 -2.80 -10.78 -6.44
C GLU A 24 -3.35 -9.36 -6.48
N GLU A 25 -4.02 -8.98 -7.58
CA GLU A 25 -4.71 -7.70 -7.66
C GLU A 25 -5.77 -7.59 -6.56
N LEU A 26 -6.61 -8.61 -6.39
CA LEU A 26 -7.63 -8.64 -5.34
C LEU A 26 -7.01 -8.52 -3.94
N GLU A 27 -5.91 -9.21 -3.66
CA GLU A 27 -5.21 -9.15 -2.37
C GLU A 27 -4.68 -7.75 -2.07
N ARG A 28 -3.92 -7.15 -3.00
CA ARG A 28 -3.39 -5.79 -2.81
C ARG A 28 -4.52 -4.77 -2.65
N LYS A 29 -5.56 -4.88 -3.48
CA LYS A 29 -6.72 -3.97 -3.45
C LYS A 29 -7.60 -4.18 -2.21
N ALA A 30 -7.69 -5.39 -1.69
CA ALA A 30 -8.40 -5.70 -0.45
C ALA A 30 -7.71 -5.07 0.76
N ILE A 31 -6.36 -5.08 0.82
CA ILE A 31 -5.59 -4.38 1.87
C ILE A 31 -5.93 -2.88 1.85
N ARG A 32 -5.89 -2.24 0.67
CA ARG A 32 -6.26 -0.82 0.51
C ARG A 32 -7.71 -0.54 0.93
N SER A 33 -8.63 -1.43 0.54
CA SER A 33 -10.06 -1.33 0.90
C SER A 33 -10.28 -1.50 2.40
N ALA A 34 -9.53 -2.37 3.05
CA ALA A 34 -9.55 -2.54 4.50
C ALA A 34 -9.09 -1.26 5.20
N LEU A 35 -8.04 -0.60 4.70
CA LEU A 35 -7.60 0.70 5.23
C LEU A 35 -8.70 1.76 5.08
N LYS A 36 -9.31 1.86 3.90
CA LYS A 36 -10.40 2.83 3.60
C LYS A 36 -11.59 2.66 4.55
N VAL A 37 -11.95 1.43 4.88
CA VAL A 37 -13.16 1.11 5.66
C VAL A 37 -12.91 1.09 7.16
N LEU A 38 -11.78 0.52 7.58
CA LEU A 38 -11.47 0.29 9.00
C LEU A 38 -10.63 1.42 9.60
N GLY A 39 -9.95 2.21 8.77
CA GLY A 39 -9.01 3.24 9.20
C GLY A 39 -7.96 2.68 10.15
N LEU A 40 -7.73 3.36 11.27
CA LEU A 40 -6.78 2.90 12.30
C LEU A 40 -7.15 1.57 12.96
N LYS A 41 -8.42 1.13 12.87
CA LYS A 41 -8.85 -0.20 13.37
C LYS A 41 -8.41 -1.35 12.47
N MET A 42 -7.79 -1.05 11.33
CA MET A 42 -7.19 -2.04 10.44
C MET A 42 -6.09 -2.85 11.11
N SER A 43 -5.52 -2.41 12.24
CA SER A 43 -4.54 -3.22 12.98
C SER A 43 -5.08 -4.61 13.35
N GLY A 44 -6.40 -4.76 13.52
CA GLY A 44 -7.05 -6.05 13.77
C GLY A 44 -7.40 -6.87 12.51
N PHE A 45 -7.10 -6.38 11.30
CA PHE A 45 -7.35 -7.09 10.04
C PHE A 45 -6.18 -8.04 9.73
N THR A 46 -6.47 -9.34 9.63
CA THR A 46 -5.45 -10.40 9.51
C THR A 46 -5.33 -10.97 8.10
N GLU A 47 -4.39 -11.90 7.89
CA GLU A 47 -4.28 -12.63 6.62
C GLU A 47 -5.49 -13.52 6.35
N GLU A 48 -6.10 -14.08 7.40
CA GLU A 48 -7.33 -14.86 7.28
C GLU A 48 -8.49 -13.98 6.81
N ASP A 49 -8.64 -12.78 7.37
CA ASP A 49 -9.63 -11.80 6.92
C ASP A 49 -9.40 -11.42 5.45
N LEU A 50 -8.15 -11.16 5.06
CA LEU A 50 -7.77 -10.88 3.67
C LEU A 50 -8.19 -12.03 2.74
N LYS A 51 -7.87 -13.27 3.13
CA LYS A 51 -8.23 -14.46 2.37
C LYS A 51 -9.74 -14.60 2.24
N GLU A 52 -10.50 -14.39 3.30
CA GLU A 52 -11.97 -14.44 3.26
C GLU A 52 -12.55 -13.39 2.31
N VAL A 53 -12.06 -12.15 2.36
CA VAL A 53 -12.45 -11.08 1.44
C VAL A 53 -12.17 -11.49 -0.01
N VAL A 54 -10.96 -11.95 -0.32
CA VAL A 54 -10.58 -12.32 -1.69
C VAL A 54 -11.39 -13.50 -2.21
N LEU A 55 -11.52 -14.58 -1.42
CA LEU A 55 -12.30 -15.75 -1.81
C LEU A 55 -13.78 -15.42 -2.02
N SER A 56 -14.30 -14.39 -1.35
CA SER A 56 -15.67 -13.93 -1.58
C SER A 56 -15.89 -13.34 -2.99
N LEU A 57 -14.84 -12.86 -3.66
CA LEU A 57 -14.93 -12.33 -5.01
C LEU A 57 -14.71 -13.39 -6.10
N ILE A 58 -14.06 -14.52 -5.80
CA ILE A 58 -13.67 -15.51 -6.83
C ILE A 58 -14.23 -16.92 -6.62
N GLU A 59 -14.67 -17.26 -5.41
CA GLU A 59 -15.25 -18.57 -5.10
C GLU A 59 -16.72 -18.43 -4.68
N THR A 60 -16.97 -17.91 -3.48
CA THR A 60 -18.31 -17.89 -2.89
C THR A 60 -18.72 -16.48 -2.46
N PRO A 61 -19.64 -15.81 -3.15
CA PRO A 61 -20.03 -14.45 -2.82
C PRO A 61 -20.76 -14.40 -1.48
N ILE A 62 -20.28 -13.53 -0.58
CA ILE A 62 -20.84 -13.34 0.76
C ILE A 62 -21.95 -12.25 0.75
N SER A 63 -22.09 -11.50 -0.35
CA SER A 63 -23.07 -10.42 -0.52
C SER A 63 -23.49 -10.25 -1.98
N ILE A 64 -24.74 -9.84 -2.21
CA ILE A 64 -25.26 -9.43 -3.54
C ILE A 64 -24.56 -8.19 -4.10
N ARG A 65 -23.85 -7.42 -3.27
CA ARG A 65 -23.06 -6.25 -3.67
C ARG A 65 -21.62 -6.60 -4.03
N SER A 66 -21.22 -7.87 -3.88
CA SER A 66 -19.88 -8.33 -4.22
C SER A 66 -19.71 -8.41 -5.74
N ALA A 67 -18.67 -7.78 -6.27
CA ALA A 67 -18.23 -8.06 -7.63
C ALA A 67 -17.72 -9.50 -7.68
N HIS A 68 -18.44 -10.41 -8.34
CA HIS A 68 -18.11 -11.84 -8.36
C HIS A 68 -17.54 -12.25 -9.71
N PHE A 69 -16.30 -12.76 -9.69
CA PHE A 69 -15.50 -13.20 -10.84
C PHE A 69 -15.28 -14.73 -10.75
N PRO A 70 -16.32 -15.56 -10.99
CA PRO A 70 -16.23 -17.00 -10.77
C PRO A 70 -15.43 -17.75 -11.84
N GLU A 71 -15.35 -17.21 -13.05
CA GLU A 71 -14.79 -17.92 -14.20
C GLU A 71 -13.28 -17.76 -14.26
N LYS A 72 -12.57 -18.86 -14.54
CA LYS A 72 -11.11 -18.89 -14.60
C LYS A 72 -10.60 -18.92 -16.03
N ILE A 73 -9.55 -18.15 -16.30
CA ILE A 73 -8.80 -18.20 -17.56
C ILE A 73 -7.30 -18.19 -17.28
N LEU A 74 -6.55 -19.04 -17.98
CA LEU A 74 -5.09 -19.14 -17.87
C LEU A 74 -4.43 -18.49 -19.08
N ILE A 75 -3.54 -17.51 -18.83
CA ILE A 75 -2.80 -16.80 -19.88
C ILE A 75 -1.34 -16.74 -19.44
N ASP A 76 -0.44 -17.28 -20.26
CA ASP A 76 1.01 -17.31 -20.01
C ASP A 76 1.39 -17.77 -18.59
N GLY A 77 0.67 -18.79 -18.09
CA GLY A 77 0.90 -19.36 -16.75
C GLY A 77 0.29 -18.57 -15.60
N VAL A 78 -0.40 -17.45 -15.86
CA VAL A 78 -1.08 -16.63 -14.86
C VAL A 78 -2.59 -16.90 -14.89
N GLN A 79 -3.17 -17.20 -13.74
CA GLN A 79 -4.60 -17.44 -13.60
C GLN A 79 -5.34 -16.13 -13.31
N PHE A 80 -6.26 -15.78 -14.21
CA PHE A 80 -7.18 -14.66 -14.06
C PHE A 80 -8.60 -15.15 -13.79
N TYR A 81 -9.40 -14.24 -13.24
CA TYR A 81 -10.79 -14.45 -12.88
C TYR A 81 -11.65 -13.41 -13.58
N HIS A 82 -12.75 -13.82 -14.22
CA HIS A 82 -13.61 -12.90 -14.94
C HIS A 82 -15.10 -13.08 -14.60
N LEU A 83 -15.89 -12.05 -14.92
CA LEU A 83 -17.34 -12.07 -14.73
C LEU A 83 -17.97 -13.15 -15.61
N HIS A 84 -18.94 -13.90 -15.06
CA HIS A 84 -19.64 -14.96 -15.80
C HIS A 84 -20.30 -14.46 -17.10
N THR A 85 -20.83 -13.24 -17.08
CA THR A 85 -21.58 -12.67 -18.21
C THR A 85 -20.72 -11.99 -19.27
N LYS A 86 -19.40 -11.89 -19.07
CA LYS A 86 -18.50 -11.16 -19.97
C LYS A 86 -17.22 -11.93 -20.21
N ARG A 87 -16.95 -12.19 -21.48
CA ARG A 87 -15.63 -12.66 -21.90
C ARG A 87 -14.70 -11.46 -22.04
N PRO A 88 -13.56 -11.43 -21.34
CA PRO A 88 -12.68 -10.27 -21.39
C PRO A 88 -12.03 -10.12 -22.77
N ASP A 89 -11.87 -8.88 -23.22
CA ASP A 89 -11.12 -8.56 -24.43
C ASP A 89 -9.61 -8.40 -24.16
N ILE A 90 -8.83 -8.21 -25.23
CA ILE A 90 -7.37 -8.11 -25.14
C ILE A 90 -6.94 -6.90 -24.28
N ARG A 91 -7.63 -5.76 -24.40
CA ARG A 91 -7.28 -4.54 -23.65
C ARG A 91 -7.58 -4.72 -22.16
N GLU A 92 -8.69 -5.36 -21.84
CA GLU A 92 -9.06 -5.68 -20.45
C GLU A 92 -8.04 -6.65 -19.82
N LEU A 93 -7.53 -7.60 -20.59
CA LEU A 93 -6.46 -8.51 -20.17
C LEU A 93 -5.11 -7.80 -19.99
N GLU A 94 -4.74 -6.88 -20.88
CA GLU A 94 -3.53 -6.07 -20.75
C GLU A 94 -3.55 -5.25 -19.45
N ILE A 95 -4.69 -4.64 -19.13
CA ILE A 95 -4.90 -3.90 -17.87
C ILE A 95 -4.77 -4.85 -16.66
N ALA A 96 -5.44 -6.00 -16.70
CA ALA A 96 -5.38 -6.98 -15.62
C ALA A 96 -3.95 -7.54 -15.43
N TYR A 97 -3.20 -7.72 -16.53
CA TYR A 97 -1.81 -8.16 -16.47
C TYR A 97 -0.91 -7.09 -15.84
N ALA A 98 -1.06 -5.82 -16.22
CA ALA A 98 -0.32 -4.72 -15.61
C ALA A 98 -0.58 -4.63 -14.09
N GLU A 99 -1.85 -4.76 -13.68
CA GLU A 99 -2.24 -4.79 -12.27
C GLU A 99 -1.70 -6.03 -11.56
N TYR A 100 -1.68 -7.19 -12.20
CA TYR A 100 -1.06 -8.40 -11.68
C TYR A 100 0.43 -8.20 -11.40
N ILE A 101 1.21 -7.65 -12.35
CA ILE A 101 2.65 -7.42 -12.18
C ILE A 101 2.91 -6.50 -10.99
N LYS A 102 2.18 -5.37 -10.92
CA LYS A 102 2.28 -4.43 -9.79
C LYS A 102 1.96 -5.11 -8.47
N SER A 103 0.88 -5.87 -8.42
CA SER A 103 0.39 -6.52 -7.20
C SER A 103 1.29 -7.65 -6.73
N LYS A 104 1.75 -8.50 -7.65
CA LYS A 104 2.66 -9.59 -7.37
C LYS A 104 3.97 -9.07 -6.79
N SER A 105 4.58 -8.07 -7.44
CA SER A 105 5.82 -7.45 -6.97
C SER A 105 5.68 -6.88 -5.56
N PHE A 106 4.55 -6.25 -5.25
CA PHE A 106 4.26 -5.74 -3.90
C PHE A 106 4.15 -6.87 -2.87
N LEU A 107 3.31 -7.88 -3.16
CA LEU A 107 3.00 -8.97 -2.23
C LEU A 107 4.22 -9.86 -1.94
N GLU A 108 5.01 -10.20 -2.97
CA GLU A 108 6.23 -11.01 -2.80
C GLU A 108 7.27 -10.34 -1.89
N ARG A 109 7.31 -9.00 -1.89
CA ARG A 109 8.26 -8.21 -1.09
C ARG A 109 7.66 -7.72 0.22
N LEU A 110 6.35 -7.90 0.45
CA LEU A 110 5.64 -7.35 1.60
C LEU A 110 6.20 -7.90 2.93
N GLY A 111 6.43 -9.22 3.02
CA GLY A 111 7.01 -9.83 4.21
C GLY A 111 8.38 -9.25 4.58
N ASN A 112 9.29 -9.14 3.60
CA ASN A 112 10.62 -8.54 3.82
C ASN A 112 10.54 -7.05 4.17
N THR A 113 9.57 -6.34 3.61
CA THR A 113 9.30 -4.93 3.94
C THR A 113 8.86 -4.79 5.39
N MET A 114 7.92 -5.63 5.84
CA MET A 114 7.45 -5.68 7.23
C MET A 114 8.58 -6.03 8.20
N LEU A 115 9.41 -7.03 7.87
CA LEU A 115 10.57 -7.39 8.67
C LEU A 115 11.61 -6.27 8.76
N SER A 116 11.81 -5.51 7.68
CA SER A 116 12.68 -4.33 7.69
C SER A 116 12.16 -3.25 8.64
N ALA A 117 10.84 -3.05 8.68
CA ALA A 117 10.21 -2.13 9.64
C ALA A 117 10.34 -2.63 11.07
N ASP A 118 10.11 -3.91 11.34
CA ASP A 118 10.27 -4.49 12.67
C ASP A 118 11.69 -4.33 13.21
N LYS A 119 12.70 -4.57 12.35
CA LYS A 119 14.10 -4.34 12.70
C LYS A 119 14.40 -2.86 12.95
N PHE A 120 13.84 -1.96 12.13
CA PHE A 120 13.97 -0.52 12.33
C PHE A 120 13.39 -0.09 13.69
N PHE A 121 12.27 -0.68 14.10
CA PHE A 121 11.56 -0.42 15.35
C PHE A 121 11.82 -1.47 16.45
N GLU A 122 12.96 -2.19 16.46
CA GLU A 122 13.13 -3.38 17.33
C GLU A 122 12.97 -3.12 18.85
N GLU A 123 13.15 -1.88 19.31
CA GLU A 123 12.97 -1.45 20.70
C GLU A 123 11.50 -1.10 21.05
N TYR A 124 10.60 -1.14 20.07
CA TYR A 124 9.20 -0.76 20.21
C TYR A 124 8.32 -2.01 20.35
N ARG A 125 7.26 -1.91 21.16
CA ARG A 125 6.21 -2.93 21.17
C ARG A 125 5.41 -2.85 19.87
N GLN A 126 5.27 -3.99 19.20
CA GLN A 126 4.57 -4.11 17.93
C GLN A 126 3.16 -4.71 18.11
N GLU A 127 2.17 -4.13 17.44
CA GLU A 127 0.80 -4.66 17.32
C GLU A 127 0.28 -4.52 15.89
N GLY A 128 -0.57 -5.46 15.44
CA GLY A 128 -1.23 -5.44 14.14
C GLY A 128 -0.45 -6.12 13.01
N TYR A 129 -1.02 -6.15 11.80
CA TYR A 129 -0.42 -6.86 10.66
C TYR A 129 -0.13 -5.93 9.47
N PHE A 130 -1.17 -5.56 8.71
CA PHE A 130 -1.03 -4.69 7.53
C PHE A 130 -0.97 -3.19 7.89
N LEU A 131 -1.57 -2.80 9.01
CA LEU A 131 -1.31 -1.54 9.71
C LEU A 131 -0.70 -1.90 11.05
N ARG A 132 0.55 -1.50 11.27
CA ARG A 132 1.30 -1.81 12.49
C ARG A 132 1.40 -0.61 13.41
N PHE A 133 1.14 -0.84 14.68
CA PHE A 133 1.49 0.12 15.73
C PHE A 133 2.82 -0.26 16.34
N TYR A 134 3.74 0.69 16.40
CA TYR A 134 4.99 0.58 17.16
C TYR A 134 4.93 1.57 18.31
N GLU A 135 5.00 1.07 19.55
CA GLU A 135 4.82 1.86 20.76
C GLU A 135 6.02 1.74 21.72
N ALA A 136 6.59 2.90 22.06
CA ALA A 136 7.56 3.10 23.14
C ALA A 136 7.23 4.45 23.80
N ASP A 137 8.22 5.33 24.01
CA ASP A 137 7.99 6.73 24.42
C ASP A 137 7.21 7.55 23.35
N LYS A 138 7.22 7.05 22.11
CA LYS A 138 6.50 7.58 20.96
C LYS A 138 5.68 6.47 20.32
N ARG A 139 4.60 6.87 19.64
CA ARG A 139 3.68 5.96 18.96
C ARG A 139 3.76 6.20 17.45
N TYR A 140 3.94 5.12 16.70
CA TYR A 140 3.95 5.15 15.24
C TYR A 140 2.85 4.24 14.70
N ALA A 141 2.12 4.72 13.70
CA ALA A 141 1.21 3.92 12.89
C ALA A 141 1.84 3.75 11.51
N VAL A 142 2.15 2.52 11.13
CA VAL A 142 2.92 2.20 9.94
C VAL A 142 2.07 1.36 8.99
N PHE A 143 1.79 1.91 7.82
CA PHE A 143 1.10 1.21 6.73
C PHE A 143 2.08 0.88 5.59
N PHE A 144 1.88 -0.26 4.93
CA PHE A 144 2.74 -0.72 3.84
C PHE A 144 2.04 -0.60 2.49
N SER A 145 2.69 0.04 1.52
CA SER A 145 2.06 0.33 0.22
C SER A 145 3.08 0.36 -0.94
N THR A 146 2.59 0.64 -2.14
CA THR A 146 3.42 1.11 -3.26
C THR A 146 3.36 2.64 -3.34
N ILE A 147 4.33 3.29 -3.98
CA ILE A 147 4.29 4.77 -4.12
C ILE A 147 3.12 5.22 -5.00
N THR A 148 2.77 4.44 -6.03
CA THR A 148 1.60 4.72 -6.87
C THR A 148 0.29 4.60 -6.09
N ASP A 149 0.11 3.53 -5.29
CA ASP A 149 -1.11 3.36 -4.49
C ASP A 149 -1.23 4.45 -3.41
N LEU A 150 -0.10 4.85 -2.80
CA LEU A 150 -0.05 5.98 -1.87
C LEU A 150 -0.49 7.29 -2.54
N GLY A 151 -0.13 7.51 -3.81
CA GLY A 151 -0.61 8.66 -4.58
C GLY A 151 -2.12 8.62 -4.86
N GLU A 152 -2.64 7.45 -5.25
CA GLU A 152 -4.08 7.25 -5.48
C GLU A 152 -4.90 7.45 -4.19
N ASP A 153 -4.38 7.00 -3.05
CA ASP A 153 -5.04 7.03 -1.75
C ASP A 153 -4.57 8.21 -0.87
N SER A 154 -3.97 9.26 -1.45
CA SER A 154 -3.32 10.35 -0.70
C SER A 154 -4.23 11.00 0.34
N GLY A 155 -5.46 11.31 -0.04
CA GLY A 155 -6.46 11.91 0.85
C GLY A 155 -6.80 11.04 2.07
N LEU A 156 -6.85 9.71 1.88
CA LEU A 156 -7.08 8.77 2.98
C LEU A 156 -5.90 8.78 3.96
N HIS A 157 -4.67 8.75 3.46
CA HIS A 157 -3.47 8.76 4.30
C HIS A 157 -3.33 10.07 5.09
N LEU A 158 -3.60 11.22 4.46
CA LEU A 158 -3.61 12.52 5.13
C LEU A 158 -4.68 12.59 6.23
N GLN A 159 -5.87 12.06 5.97
CA GLN A 159 -6.93 11.97 6.96
C GLN A 159 -6.49 11.12 8.16
N LEU A 160 -6.00 9.89 7.93
CA LEU A 160 -5.56 8.99 8.99
C LEU A 160 -4.40 9.57 9.81
N ALA A 161 -3.47 10.28 9.17
CA ALA A 161 -2.40 10.98 9.85
C ALA A 161 -2.91 12.08 10.79
N SER A 162 -3.99 12.75 10.44
CA SER A 162 -4.62 13.78 11.30
C SER A 162 -5.42 13.20 12.47
N GLU A 163 -5.93 11.97 12.32
CA GLU A 163 -6.72 11.27 13.34
C GLU A 163 -5.86 10.52 14.36
N PHE A 164 -4.61 10.18 14.01
CA PHE A 164 -3.73 9.39 14.86
C PHE A 164 -2.97 10.23 15.89
N ASP A 165 -3.10 9.89 17.18
CA ASP A 165 -2.28 10.46 18.26
C ASP A 165 -0.89 9.81 18.29
N GLY A 166 -0.04 10.26 17.38
CA GLY A 166 1.32 9.78 17.18
C GLY A 166 1.87 10.21 15.82
N GLU A 167 2.79 9.43 15.26
CA GLU A 167 3.32 9.64 13.92
C GLU A 167 2.79 8.59 12.94
N TYR A 168 2.07 9.04 11.92
CA TYR A 168 1.63 8.18 10.82
C TYR A 168 2.69 8.13 9.72
N VAL A 169 3.08 6.92 9.34
CA VAL A 169 4.13 6.62 8.37
C VAL A 169 3.58 5.64 7.35
N VAL A 170 3.78 5.94 6.07
CA VAL A 170 3.60 4.95 5.01
C VAL A 170 4.99 4.48 4.56
N ILE A 171 5.24 3.18 4.67
CA ILE A 171 6.44 2.55 4.12
C ILE A 171 6.11 2.03 2.73
N VAL A 172 6.81 2.54 1.74
CA VAL A 172 6.74 2.08 0.35
C VAL A 172 7.98 1.27 -0.02
N GLN A 173 7.84 0.34 -0.95
CA GLN A 173 8.97 -0.43 -1.46
C GLN A 173 9.78 0.40 -2.46
N THR A 174 11.08 0.09 -2.59
CA THR A 174 11.88 0.58 -3.72
C THR A 174 11.27 0.13 -5.06
N GLU A 175 11.39 0.98 -6.06
CA GLU A 175 11.02 0.66 -7.44
C GLU A 175 12.26 0.70 -8.34
N GLU A 176 12.25 -0.10 -9.42
CA GLU A 176 13.34 -0.11 -10.40
C GLU A 176 13.48 1.24 -11.11
N LYS A 177 12.35 1.93 -11.30
CA LYS A 177 12.27 3.19 -12.00
C LYS A 177 11.88 4.32 -11.04
N PRO A 178 12.50 5.51 -11.17
CA PRO A 178 12.19 6.63 -10.31
C PRO A 178 10.87 7.33 -10.67
N ASP A 179 10.29 7.06 -11.84
CA ASP A 179 9.16 7.80 -12.43
C ASP A 179 7.97 8.00 -11.49
N GLU A 180 7.54 6.93 -10.81
CA GLU A 180 6.39 7.00 -9.90
C GLU A 180 6.72 7.80 -8.63
N PHE A 181 7.96 7.75 -8.14
CA PHE A 181 8.44 8.63 -7.07
C PHE A 181 8.52 10.09 -7.51
N VAL A 182 8.97 10.38 -8.75
CA VAL A 182 8.96 11.74 -9.31
C VAL A 182 7.54 12.28 -9.32
N LYS A 183 6.62 11.49 -9.87
CA LYS A 183 5.21 11.85 -10.05
C LYS A 183 4.55 12.10 -8.71
N PHE A 184 4.75 11.20 -7.75
CA PHE A 184 4.25 11.37 -6.39
C PHE A 184 4.81 12.64 -5.74
N PHE A 185 6.12 12.88 -5.86
CA PHE A 185 6.74 14.07 -5.28
C PHE A 185 6.14 15.36 -5.84
N LYS A 186 5.99 15.44 -7.17
CA LYS A 186 5.40 16.59 -7.86
C LYS A 186 3.97 16.87 -7.43
N LEU A 187 3.15 15.83 -7.29
CA LEU A 187 1.72 15.97 -7.06
C LEU A 187 1.35 16.08 -5.58
N HIS A 188 2.08 15.39 -4.68
CA HIS A 188 1.63 15.13 -3.31
C HIS A 188 2.64 15.55 -2.22
N SER A 189 3.90 15.87 -2.53
CA SER A 189 4.89 16.07 -1.46
C SER A 189 4.56 17.21 -0.48
N GLU A 190 4.03 18.32 -0.99
CA GLU A 190 3.71 19.50 -0.17
C GLU A 190 2.48 19.31 0.71
N GLU A 191 1.50 18.49 0.29
CA GLU A 191 0.38 18.13 1.17
C GLU A 191 0.82 17.16 2.27
N PHE A 192 1.67 16.17 1.96
CA PHE A 192 2.21 15.24 2.97
C PHE A 192 3.07 15.95 4.01
N LYS A 193 3.93 16.90 3.59
CA LYS A 193 4.73 17.73 4.51
C LYS A 193 3.83 18.57 5.43
N ARG A 194 2.83 19.26 4.88
CA ARG A 194 1.88 20.08 5.67
C ARG A 194 1.05 19.23 6.62
N GLY A 195 0.64 18.04 6.20
CA GLY A 195 -0.08 17.06 7.00
C GLY A 195 0.80 16.30 8.00
N ASN A 196 2.09 16.60 8.11
CA ASN A 196 3.07 15.88 8.95
C ASN A 196 3.04 14.34 8.73
N THR A 197 2.64 13.93 7.52
CA THR A 197 2.55 12.54 7.10
C THR A 197 3.90 12.11 6.53
N LYS A 198 4.42 10.98 7.01
CA LYS A 198 5.76 10.51 6.62
C LYS A 198 5.65 9.43 5.56
N VAL A 199 6.58 9.47 4.61
CA VAL A 199 6.75 8.44 3.60
C VAL A 199 8.18 7.96 3.67
N TRP A 200 8.38 6.69 4.01
CA TRP A 200 9.70 6.08 4.07
C TRP A 200 9.79 4.97 3.02
N VAL A 201 11.00 4.74 2.51
CA VAL A 201 11.26 3.77 1.46
C VAL A 201 12.04 2.62 2.08
N ALA A 202 11.48 1.43 2.00
CA ALA A 202 12.17 0.21 2.36
C ALA A 202 12.84 -0.39 1.13
N ASN A 203 14.11 -0.77 1.27
CA ASN A 203 14.76 -1.71 0.36
C ASN A 203 14.66 -3.11 0.96
N PRO A 204 13.76 -3.98 0.44
CA PRO A 204 13.53 -5.30 1.01
C PRO A 204 14.71 -6.27 0.81
N GLU A 205 15.59 -6.01 -0.16
CA GLU A 205 16.77 -6.83 -0.43
C GLU A 205 17.91 -6.53 0.52
N GLU A 206 18.08 -5.24 0.87
CA GLU A 206 19.13 -4.78 1.78
C GLU A 206 18.68 -4.63 3.23
N TRP A 207 17.38 -4.85 3.51
CA TRP A 207 16.78 -4.75 4.85
C TRP A 207 16.99 -3.37 5.47
N THR A 208 16.84 -2.33 4.65
CA THR A 208 17.08 -0.95 5.04
C THR A 208 15.84 -0.10 4.81
N ILE A 209 15.73 0.97 5.58
CA ILE A 209 14.71 2.00 5.43
C ILE A 209 15.45 3.33 5.29
N ASP A 210 14.96 4.18 4.41
CA ASP A 210 15.39 5.56 4.26
C ASP A 210 14.17 6.50 4.18
N PRO A 211 14.26 7.73 4.69
CA PRO A 211 13.15 8.67 4.61
C PRO A 211 13.05 9.23 3.19
N PHE A 212 11.84 9.31 2.66
CA PHE A 212 11.55 10.03 1.41
C PHE A 212 10.83 11.36 1.69
N ILE A 213 9.82 11.34 2.56
CA ILE A 213 9.19 12.53 3.13
C ILE A 213 9.15 12.40 4.65
N GLY A 214 9.73 13.39 5.33
CA GLY A 214 9.65 13.53 6.78
C GLY A 214 10.55 12.56 7.55
N TYR A 215 10.98 13.01 8.72
CA TYR A 215 11.85 12.28 9.62
C TYR A 215 11.13 12.02 10.96
N PRO A 216 11.43 10.93 11.66
CA PRO A 216 10.89 10.67 12.99
C PRO A 216 11.35 11.75 13.96
N ARG A 217 10.51 12.09 14.95
CA ARG A 217 10.95 12.97 16.05
C ARG A 217 11.84 12.27 17.05
N ASP A 218 11.89 10.93 17.02
CA ASP A 218 12.80 10.14 17.84
C ASP A 218 14.23 10.11 17.26
N LEU A 219 15.17 10.72 18.00
CA LEU A 219 16.59 10.76 17.66
C LEU A 219 17.23 9.36 17.61
N LYS A 220 16.68 8.36 18.32
CA LYS A 220 17.16 6.98 18.26
C LYS A 220 16.88 6.37 16.88
N LEU A 221 15.67 6.59 16.35
CA LEU A 221 15.29 6.11 15.02
C LEU A 221 16.05 6.82 13.90
N LEU A 222 16.39 8.11 14.07
CA LEU A 222 17.19 8.84 13.08
C LEU A 222 18.53 8.15 12.75
N LYS A 223 19.16 7.50 13.73
CA LYS A 223 20.45 6.79 13.55
C LYS A 223 20.30 5.45 12.83
N ARG A 224 19.08 4.95 12.65
CA ARG A 224 18.79 3.64 12.06
C ARG A 224 18.51 3.71 10.55
N PHE A 225 18.30 4.90 9.99
CA PHE A 225 18.25 5.08 8.53
C PHE A 225 19.61 4.79 7.90
N LYS A 226 19.62 4.17 6.72
CA LYS A 226 20.86 3.82 6.03
C LYS A 226 21.64 5.07 5.62
N ASN A 227 20.96 6.06 5.04
CA ASN A 227 21.56 7.26 4.45
C ASN A 227 20.72 8.53 4.68
N PRO A 228 20.54 9.00 5.94
CA PRO A 228 19.68 10.13 6.23
C PRO A 228 20.12 11.45 5.57
N LYS A 229 21.42 11.63 5.29
CA LYS A 229 21.97 12.82 4.62
C LYS A 229 21.70 12.81 3.11
N THR A 230 21.81 11.66 2.47
CA THR A 230 21.58 11.50 1.03
C THR A 230 20.11 11.71 0.70
N ALA A 231 19.19 11.25 1.57
CA ALA A 231 17.76 11.54 1.45
C ALA A 231 17.44 13.04 1.38
N SER A 232 18.07 13.85 2.25
CA SER A 232 17.90 15.32 2.24
C SER A 232 18.48 15.98 0.99
N GLN A 233 19.61 15.49 0.48
CA GLN A 233 20.20 15.97 -0.78
C GLN A 233 19.35 15.59 -1.98
N ILE A 234 18.80 14.38 -2.00
CA ILE A 234 17.87 13.91 -3.01
C ILE A 234 16.61 14.80 -3.02
N GLU A 235 16.04 15.14 -1.86
CA GLU A 235 14.92 16.10 -1.76
C GLU A 235 15.24 17.44 -2.45
N SER A 236 16.47 17.95 -2.30
CA SER A 236 16.89 19.20 -2.96
C SER A 236 17.04 19.04 -4.49
N LEU A 237 17.48 17.88 -4.98
CA LEU A 237 17.59 17.57 -6.40
C LEU A 237 16.21 17.39 -7.07
N TRP A 238 15.26 16.82 -6.34
CA TRP A 238 13.87 16.72 -6.80
C TRP A 238 13.26 18.09 -7.03
N ARG A 239 13.55 19.09 -6.19
CA ARG A 239 13.10 20.49 -6.40
C ARG A 239 13.73 21.10 -7.66
N GLY A 240 15.03 20.89 -7.89
CA GLY A 240 15.72 21.42 -9.08
C GLY A 240 15.22 20.83 -10.40
N LYS A 241 14.95 19.52 -10.46
CA LYS A 241 14.35 18.87 -11.65
C LYS A 241 12.90 19.27 -11.92
N VAL A 242 12.22 19.89 -10.96
CA VAL A 242 10.85 20.41 -11.13
C VAL A 242 10.89 21.76 -11.82
N GLU A 243 11.85 22.63 -11.48
CA GLU A 243 12.02 23.96 -12.11
C GLU A 243 12.45 23.88 -13.58
N GLU A 244 13.15 22.82 -14.01
CA GLU A 244 13.59 22.64 -15.41
C GLU A 244 12.51 22.08 -16.35
N ILE A 245 11.29 21.78 -15.86
CA ILE A 245 10.19 21.19 -16.65
C ILE A 245 8.99 22.15 -16.76
N ASP A 246 9.08 23.36 -16.19
CA ASP A 246 8.17 24.49 -16.46
C ASP A 246 8.67 25.34 -17.65
#